data_AF-A0A3C0BZA1-F1
#
_entry.id   AF-A0A3C0BZA1-F1
#
_cell.length_a   1.000
_cell.length_b   1.000
_cell.length_c   1.000
_cell.angle_alpha   90.00
_cell.angle_beta   90.00
_cell.angle_gamma   90.00
#
_symmetry.space_group_name_H-M   'P 1'
#
loop_
_entity.id
_entity.type
_entity.pdbx_description
1 polymer ?
#
loop_
_entity_poly.entity_id
_entity_poly.type
_entity_poly.pdbx_seq_one_letter_code
_entity_poly.pdbx_strand_id
1 'polypeptide(L)'
;MAMMQGSNKPKKEGKPMGGPPIEMMTPEVLAPPTGIEGREADVAESMQVLVRTMQIQIPYPHDMNDALLKAHLNAVQFAKDNDMLDKYIEHDRETMQPLLERTKNMIDKTGNKELALVMMYERTGCFFQMCLDAKIEPGKRTFTFPFKKVLAAATRLGQFDLTEEELLDKWWRPRYEGYGK
;
A
#
# COMPACT_ATOMS: atom_id res chain seq x y z
N MET A 1 3.99 -19.42 8.28
CA MET A 1 3.71 -17.97 8.20
C MET A 1 2.51 -17.76 7.29
N ALA A 2 1.41 -17.27 7.84
CA ALA A 2 0.12 -17.19 7.18
C ALA A 2 0.15 -16.19 6.02
N MET A 3 0.01 -16.71 4.79
CA MET A 3 -0.31 -15.91 3.60
C MET A 3 -1.82 -15.92 3.47
N MET A 4 -2.51 -14.94 4.04
CA MET A 4 -3.89 -14.64 3.64
C MET A 4 -3.84 -13.92 2.29
N GLN A 5 -3.65 -14.67 1.22
CA GLN A 5 -4.02 -14.22 -0.12
C GLN A 5 -5.50 -14.53 -0.30
N GLY A 6 -6.35 -13.50 -0.21
CA GLY A 6 -7.72 -13.57 -0.66
C GLY A 6 -7.74 -13.97 -2.13
N SER A 7 -8.04 -15.23 -2.41
CA SER A 7 -8.15 -15.74 -3.78
C SER A 7 -9.40 -15.14 -4.43
N ASN A 8 -9.21 -14.14 -5.29
CA ASN A 8 -10.24 -13.67 -6.22
C ASN A 8 -10.45 -14.73 -7.32
N LYS A 9 -11.08 -15.86 -6.96
CA LYS A 9 -11.60 -16.81 -7.95
C LYS A 9 -13.00 -16.37 -8.39
N PRO A 10 -13.35 -16.50 -9.69
CA PRO A 10 -14.70 -16.22 -10.15
C PRO A 10 -15.72 -17.08 -9.38
N LYS A 11 -16.85 -16.47 -8.99
CA LYS A 11 -17.97 -17.20 -8.39
C LYS A 11 -18.38 -18.31 -9.34
N LYS A 12 -18.12 -19.57 -8.97
CA LYS A 12 -18.68 -20.73 -9.66
C LYS A 12 -20.19 -20.73 -9.40
N GLU A 13 -20.96 -20.32 -10.40
CA GLU A 13 -22.40 -20.55 -10.46
C GLU A 13 -22.63 -22.06 -10.50
N GLY A 14 -23.35 -22.61 -9.51
CA GLY A 14 -23.64 -24.03 -9.41
C GLY A 14 -23.08 -24.77 -8.18
N LYS A 15 -22.99 -24.14 -7.01
CA LYS A 15 -22.78 -24.92 -5.77
C LYS A 15 -24.11 -25.60 -5.36
N PRO A 16 -24.10 -26.90 -5.00
CA PRO A 16 -25.26 -27.56 -4.42
C PRO A 16 -25.71 -26.82 -3.15
N MET A 17 -27.01 -26.63 -2.97
CA MET A 17 -27.58 -26.26 -1.68
C MET A 17 -27.44 -27.45 -0.73
N GLY A 18 -26.42 -27.42 0.11
CA GLY A 18 -26.15 -28.41 1.14
C GLY A 18 -24.89 -28.04 1.91
N GLY A 19 -24.92 -28.20 3.24
CA GLY A 19 -23.74 -27.99 4.09
C GLY A 19 -22.59 -28.95 3.72
N PRO A 20 -21.39 -28.75 4.29
CA PRO A 20 -20.28 -29.67 4.07
C PRO A 20 -20.71 -31.12 4.40
N PRO A 21 -20.14 -32.14 3.72
CA PRO A 21 -20.40 -33.54 4.07
C PRO A 21 -20.21 -33.79 5.57
N ILE A 22 -21.00 -34.68 6.17
CA ILE A 22 -20.96 -34.96 7.63
C ILE A 22 -19.53 -35.27 8.10
N GLU A 23 -18.76 -35.99 7.28
CA GLU A 23 -17.36 -36.34 7.55
C GLU A 23 -16.41 -35.12 7.62
N MET A 24 -16.82 -33.98 7.07
CA MET A 24 -16.09 -32.70 7.11
C MET A 24 -16.66 -31.72 8.13
N MET A 25 -17.70 -32.10 8.89
CA MET A 25 -18.34 -31.24 9.90
C MET A 25 -17.53 -31.18 11.20
N THR A 26 -16.25 -30.78 11.13
CA THR A 26 -15.47 -30.45 12.34
C THR A 26 -15.78 -29.02 12.79
N PRO A 27 -15.63 -28.68 14.08
CA PRO A 27 -15.83 -27.33 14.57
C PRO A 27 -15.05 -26.27 13.79
N GLU A 28 -13.83 -26.57 13.35
CA GLU A 28 -12.95 -25.66 12.59
C GLU A 28 -13.42 -25.46 11.15
N VAL A 29 -14.10 -26.44 10.57
CA VAL A 29 -14.69 -26.33 9.23
C VAL A 29 -16.02 -25.59 9.28
N LEU A 30 -16.80 -25.81 10.35
CA LEU A 30 -18.11 -25.18 10.54
C LEU A 30 -18.00 -23.74 11.06
N ALA A 31 -16.99 -23.45 11.87
CA ALA A 31 -16.68 -22.14 12.45
C ALA A 31 -15.17 -21.88 12.33
N PRO A 32 -14.66 -21.59 11.11
CA PRO A 32 -13.26 -21.30 10.92
C PRO A 32 -12.84 -20.07 11.74
N PRO A 33 -11.63 -20.07 12.32
CA PRO A 33 -11.10 -18.91 13.02
C PRO A 33 -11.14 -17.67 12.13
N THR A 34 -11.51 -16.54 12.72
CA THR A 34 -11.56 -15.25 12.04
C THR A 34 -10.17 -14.73 11.68
N GLY A 35 -9.13 -15.23 12.35
CA GLY A 35 -7.76 -14.73 12.28
C GLY A 35 -7.51 -13.54 13.21
N ILE A 36 -8.50 -13.18 14.03
CA ILE A 36 -8.44 -12.11 15.04
C ILE A 36 -8.17 -12.69 16.43
N GLU A 37 -8.33 -14.00 16.62
CA GLU A 37 -8.18 -14.64 17.92
C GLU A 37 -6.80 -14.32 18.54
N GLY A 38 -6.79 -13.76 19.75
CA GLY A 38 -5.59 -13.29 20.44
C GLY A 38 -5.05 -11.93 19.97
N ARG A 39 -5.77 -11.25 19.07
CA ARG A 39 -5.48 -9.91 18.52
C ARG A 39 -6.68 -8.97 18.60
N GLU A 40 -7.64 -9.28 19.46
CA GLU A 40 -8.88 -8.51 19.61
C GLU A 40 -8.60 -7.05 20.00
N ALA A 41 -7.59 -6.84 20.86
CA ALA A 41 -7.14 -5.52 21.25
C ALA A 41 -6.56 -4.74 20.06
N ASP A 42 -5.66 -5.36 19.27
CA ASP A 42 -5.08 -4.74 18.06
C ASP A 42 -6.18 -4.26 17.10
N VAL A 43 -7.20 -5.10 16.90
CA VAL A 43 -8.33 -4.79 16.01
C VAL A 43 -9.18 -3.67 16.60
N ALA A 44 -9.50 -3.72 17.90
CA ALA A 44 -10.27 -2.67 18.57
C ALA A 44 -9.57 -1.31 18.49
N GLU A 45 -8.26 -1.25 18.73
CA GLU A 45 -7.46 -0.04 18.62
C GLU A 45 -7.40 0.47 17.17
N SER A 46 -7.16 -0.41 16.21
CA SER A 46 -7.15 -0.06 14.78
C SER A 46 -8.49 0.53 14.33
N MET A 47 -9.61 -0.04 14.78
CA MET A 47 -10.94 0.46 14.48
C MET A 47 -11.23 1.82 15.14
N GLN A 48 -10.70 2.08 16.33
CA GLN A 48 -10.83 3.40 16.96
C GLN A 48 -10.10 4.48 16.15
N VAL A 49 -8.88 4.20 15.68
CA VAL A 49 -8.13 5.12 14.82
C VAL A 49 -8.90 5.38 13.52
N LEU A 50 -9.49 4.34 12.93
CA LEU A 50 -10.32 4.46 11.74
C LEU A 50 -11.51 5.40 11.95
N VAL A 51 -12.32 5.14 12.97
CA VAL A 51 -13.52 5.95 13.26
C VAL A 51 -13.12 7.39 13.57
N ARG A 52 -12.06 7.60 14.36
CA ARG A 52 -11.58 8.93 14.72
C ARG A 52 -11.06 9.73 13.52
N THR A 53 -10.51 9.07 12.51
CA THR A 53 -10.04 9.71 11.28
C THR A 53 -11.21 10.06 10.38
N MET A 54 -12.10 9.10 10.13
CA MET A 54 -13.24 9.28 9.21
C MET A 54 -14.28 10.29 9.71
N GLN A 55 -14.42 10.50 11.02
CA GLN A 55 -15.36 11.52 11.53
C GLN A 55 -14.90 12.96 11.25
N ILE A 56 -13.62 13.19 10.93
CA ILE A 56 -13.10 14.53 10.65
C ILE A 56 -13.38 14.90 9.19
N GLN A 57 -14.35 15.79 9.01
CA GLN A 57 -14.81 16.24 7.69
C GLN A 57 -14.40 17.69 7.36
N ILE A 58 -13.93 18.45 8.34
CA ILE A 58 -13.57 19.87 8.22
C ILE A 58 -12.10 20.04 8.70
N PRO A 59 -11.24 20.78 7.97
CA PRO A 59 -11.53 21.57 6.77
C PRO A 59 -11.73 20.74 5.48
N TYR A 60 -11.43 19.44 5.52
CA TYR A 60 -11.75 18.51 4.44
C TYR A 60 -11.88 17.07 4.98
N PRO A 61 -12.52 16.14 4.24
CA PRO A 61 -12.61 14.73 4.60
C PRO A 61 -11.24 14.04 4.56
N HIS A 62 -10.76 13.55 5.69
CA HIS A 62 -9.47 12.86 5.79
C HIS A 62 -9.56 11.41 5.33
N ASP A 63 -8.52 10.92 4.65
CA ASP A 63 -8.32 9.50 4.40
C ASP A 63 -7.35 8.89 5.42
N MET A 64 -7.41 7.56 5.57
CA MET A 64 -6.63 6.80 6.55
C MET A 64 -5.10 6.92 6.38
N ASN A 65 -4.67 7.31 5.19
CA ASN A 65 -3.26 7.45 4.79
C ASN A 65 -2.78 8.91 4.82
N ASP A 66 -3.64 9.89 5.11
CA ASP A 66 -3.31 11.32 5.02
C ASP A 66 -2.06 11.69 5.82
N ALA A 67 -1.91 11.14 7.03
CA ALA A 67 -0.77 11.44 7.89
C ALA A 67 0.56 10.98 7.25
N LEU A 68 0.58 9.77 6.69
CA LEU A 68 1.74 9.22 5.99
C LEU A 68 2.06 10.03 4.73
N LEU A 69 1.04 10.33 3.93
CA LEU A 69 1.21 11.10 2.69
C LEU A 69 1.69 12.52 2.99
N LYS A 70 1.18 13.18 4.04
CA LYS A 70 1.69 14.49 4.47
C LYS A 70 3.14 14.45 4.93
N ALA A 71 3.58 13.38 5.59
CA ALA A 71 4.98 13.23 5.97
C ALA A 71 5.90 13.17 4.73
N HIS A 72 5.48 12.42 3.70
CA HIS A 72 6.18 12.41 2.40
C HIS A 72 6.15 13.78 1.72
N LEU A 73 4.99 14.45 1.64
CA LEU A 73 4.88 15.78 1.06
C LEU A 73 5.81 16.79 1.75
N ASN A 74 5.88 16.74 3.07
CA ASN A 74 6.78 17.61 3.83
C ASN A 74 8.25 17.36 3.49
N ALA A 75 8.68 16.11 3.43
CA ALA A 75 10.05 15.76 3.03
C ALA A 75 10.36 16.22 1.59
N VAL A 76 9.43 16.03 0.66
CA VAL A 76 9.60 16.44 -0.74
C VAL A 76 9.63 17.96 -0.88
N GLN A 77 8.73 18.67 -0.21
CA GLN A 77 8.69 20.13 -0.20
C GLN A 77 10.00 20.68 0.36
N PHE A 78 10.46 20.16 1.50
CA PHE A 78 11.73 20.56 2.08
C PHE A 78 12.90 20.33 1.11
N ALA A 79 12.94 19.18 0.44
CA ALA A 79 13.98 18.89 -0.55
C ALA A 79 13.89 19.83 -1.77
N LYS A 80 12.68 20.18 -2.22
CA LYS A 80 12.44 21.18 -3.28
C LYS A 80 12.96 22.56 -2.85
N ASP A 81 12.56 23.03 -1.68
CA ASP A 81 12.87 24.38 -1.17
C ASP A 81 14.37 24.61 -0.93
N ASN A 82 15.15 23.52 -0.83
CA ASN A 82 16.60 23.56 -0.60
C ASN A 82 17.42 23.08 -1.81
N ASP A 83 16.82 22.90 -2.99
CA ASP A 83 17.49 22.38 -4.20
C ASP A 83 18.19 21.03 -3.97
N MET A 84 17.58 20.16 -3.15
CA MET A 84 18.10 18.85 -2.74
C MET A 84 17.29 17.67 -3.29
N LEU A 85 16.35 17.90 -4.21
CA LEU A 85 15.44 16.85 -4.66
C LEU A 85 16.17 15.64 -5.28
N ASP A 86 17.16 15.89 -6.14
CA ASP A 86 17.96 14.81 -6.75
C ASP A 86 18.76 14.02 -5.70
N LYS A 87 19.32 14.71 -4.70
CA LYS A 87 20.04 14.08 -3.59
C LYS A 87 19.09 13.25 -2.73
N TYR A 88 17.86 13.71 -2.53
CA TYR A 88 16.86 12.98 -1.76
C TYR A 88 16.43 11.71 -2.48
N ILE A 89 16.26 11.76 -3.81
CA ILE A 89 15.95 10.58 -4.64
C ILE A 89 17.09 9.57 -4.60
N GLU A 90 18.34 10.03 -4.72
CA GLU A 90 19.51 9.16 -4.62
C GLU A 90 19.57 8.48 -3.25
N HIS A 91 19.40 9.25 -2.17
CA HIS A 91 19.40 8.71 -0.82
C HIS A 91 18.29 7.68 -0.57
N ASP A 92 17.09 7.92 -1.09
CA ASP A 92 15.98 6.97 -1.01
C ASP A 92 16.30 5.66 -1.76
N ARG A 93 16.93 5.75 -2.94
CA ARG A 93 17.39 4.57 -3.68
C ARG A 93 18.44 3.78 -2.91
N GLU A 94 19.46 4.45 -2.38
CA GLU A 94 20.51 3.83 -1.56
C GLU A 94 19.91 3.13 -0.33
N THR A 95 18.92 3.76 0.30
CA THR A 95 18.19 3.19 1.44
C THR A 95 17.41 1.92 1.05
N MET A 96 16.84 1.89 -0.15
CA MET A 96 16.09 0.75 -0.67
C MET A 96 16.98 -0.38 -1.20
N GLN A 97 18.26 -0.11 -1.47
CA GLN A 97 19.20 -1.02 -2.12
C GLN A 97 19.24 -2.44 -1.51
N PRO A 98 19.28 -2.65 -0.17
CA PRO A 98 19.32 -4.00 0.38
C PRO A 98 18.07 -4.84 0.05
N LEU A 99 16.90 -4.19 -0.01
CA LEU A 99 15.65 -4.85 -0.38
C LEU A 99 15.60 -5.16 -1.88
N LEU A 100 16.11 -4.24 -2.71
CA LEU A 100 16.19 -4.40 -4.16
C LEU A 100 17.14 -5.54 -4.53
N GLU A 101 18.31 -5.63 -3.91
CA GLU A 101 19.27 -6.72 -4.10
C GLU A 101 18.69 -8.07 -3.70
N ARG A 102 18.00 -8.13 -2.56
CA ARG A 102 17.29 -9.35 -2.14
C ARG A 102 16.24 -9.75 -3.18
N THR A 103 15.50 -8.79 -3.72
CA THR A 103 14.48 -9.04 -4.75
C THR A 103 15.11 -9.55 -6.03
N LYS A 104 16.18 -8.91 -6.51
CA LYS A 104 16.98 -9.33 -7.66
C LYS A 104 17.46 -10.78 -7.49
N ASN A 105 18.08 -11.11 -6.35
CA ASN A 105 18.56 -12.45 -6.06
C ASN A 105 17.44 -13.52 -6.09
N MET A 106 16.22 -13.18 -5.67
CA MET A 106 15.08 -14.10 -5.77
C MET A 106 14.60 -14.26 -7.21
N ILE A 107 14.59 -13.19 -8.00
CA ILE A 107 14.25 -13.22 -9.42
C ILE A 107 15.27 -14.08 -10.17
N ASP A 108 16.57 -13.86 -9.97
CA ASP A 108 17.64 -14.59 -10.66
C ASP A 108 17.59 -16.09 -10.38
N LYS A 109 17.25 -16.48 -9.14
CA LYS A 109 17.12 -17.89 -8.75
C LYS A 109 15.87 -18.59 -9.31
N THR A 110 14.78 -17.85 -9.54
CA THR A 110 13.48 -18.44 -9.88
C THR A 110 13.05 -18.18 -11.32
N GLY A 111 13.67 -17.21 -12.00
CA GLY A 111 13.21 -16.65 -13.27
C GLY A 111 11.91 -15.85 -13.17
N ASN A 112 11.32 -15.70 -11.97
CA ASN A 112 9.99 -15.10 -11.83
C ASN A 112 10.07 -13.57 -11.69
N LYS A 113 9.89 -12.87 -12.82
CA LYS A 113 9.87 -11.40 -12.87
C LYS A 113 8.73 -10.75 -12.09
N GLU A 114 7.65 -11.47 -11.82
CA GLU A 114 6.52 -10.96 -11.03
C GLU A 114 6.94 -10.57 -9.61
N LEU A 115 8.02 -11.17 -9.10
CA LEU A 115 8.59 -10.85 -7.79
C LEU A 115 9.01 -9.38 -7.69
N ALA A 116 9.38 -8.71 -8.79
CA ALA A 116 9.68 -7.28 -8.78
C ALA A 116 8.45 -6.46 -8.34
N LEU A 117 7.27 -6.82 -8.84
CA LEU A 117 6.02 -6.13 -8.53
C LEU A 117 5.49 -6.52 -7.15
N VAL A 118 5.54 -7.81 -6.81
CA VAL A 118 5.09 -8.31 -5.50
C VAL A 118 5.90 -7.71 -4.35
N MET A 119 7.22 -7.61 -4.50
CA MET A 119 8.09 -7.07 -3.45
C MET A 119 7.91 -5.57 -3.28
N MET A 120 7.61 -4.83 -4.36
CA MET A 120 7.39 -3.39 -4.30
C MET A 120 5.99 -2.99 -3.83
N TYR A 121 4.95 -3.73 -4.22
CA TYR A 121 3.57 -3.29 -4.08
C TYR A 121 2.71 -4.15 -3.14
N GLU A 122 3.18 -5.31 -2.68
CA GLU A 122 2.30 -6.22 -1.92
C GLU A 122 2.91 -6.70 -0.61
N ARG A 123 4.21 -7.03 -0.61
CA ARG A 123 4.85 -7.72 0.53
C ARG A 123 5.24 -6.80 1.69
N THR A 124 5.35 -5.50 1.46
CA THR A 124 5.86 -4.57 2.49
C THR A 124 4.78 -3.94 3.35
N GLY A 125 3.49 -4.14 3.05
CA GLY A 125 2.36 -3.54 3.79
C GLY A 125 2.25 -2.01 3.63
N CYS A 126 3.37 -1.31 3.55
CA CYS A 126 3.52 0.13 3.39
C CYS A 126 2.85 0.63 2.11
N PHE A 127 2.85 -0.17 1.03
CA PHE A 127 2.13 0.20 -0.19
C PHE A 127 0.62 0.29 0.05
N PHE A 128 0.01 -0.64 0.79
CA PHE A 128 -1.41 -0.58 1.13
C PHE A 128 -1.75 0.57 2.08
N GLN A 129 -0.76 1.03 2.85
CA GLN A 129 -0.90 2.25 3.66
C GLN A 129 -0.81 3.52 2.83
N MET A 130 -0.29 3.48 1.60
CA MET A 130 -0.27 4.63 0.68
C MET A 130 -1.40 4.59 -0.35
N CYS A 131 -1.66 3.44 -0.95
CA CYS A 131 -2.57 3.28 -2.09
C CYS A 131 -3.76 2.40 -1.70
N LEU A 132 -4.93 3.02 -1.49
CA LEU A 132 -6.11 2.35 -0.94
C LEU A 132 -6.93 1.55 -1.98
N ASP A 133 -6.70 1.79 -3.28
CA ASP A 133 -7.53 1.27 -4.39
C ASP A 133 -6.75 0.40 -5.39
N ALA A 134 -5.61 -0.14 -4.97
CA ALA A 134 -4.72 -0.88 -5.85
C ALA A 134 -5.36 -2.16 -6.42
N LYS A 135 -5.26 -2.31 -7.75
CA LYS A 135 -5.62 -3.51 -8.50
C LYS A 135 -4.37 -4.26 -8.91
N ILE A 136 -4.35 -5.55 -8.61
CA ILE A 136 -3.22 -6.45 -8.88
C ILE A 136 -3.58 -7.37 -10.05
N GLU A 137 -2.79 -7.28 -11.11
CA GLU A 137 -2.89 -8.11 -12.31
C GLU A 137 -1.50 -8.67 -12.66
N PRO A 138 -1.39 -9.82 -13.36
CA PRO A 138 -0.09 -10.33 -13.79
C PRO A 138 0.69 -9.29 -14.59
N GLY A 139 1.91 -8.96 -14.13
CA GLY A 139 2.75 -7.95 -14.77
C GLY A 139 2.29 -6.49 -14.64
N LYS A 140 1.22 -6.19 -13.90
CA LYS A 140 0.65 -4.84 -13.81
C LYS A 140 0.00 -4.53 -12.47
N ARG A 141 0.27 -3.34 -11.93
CA ARG A 141 -0.47 -2.78 -10.78
C ARG A 141 -1.06 -1.44 -11.21
N THR A 142 -2.33 -1.23 -10.90
CA THR A 142 -3.04 0.03 -11.18
C THR A 142 -3.58 0.59 -9.88
N PHE A 143 -3.34 1.86 -9.60
CA PHE A 143 -3.82 2.56 -8.40
C PHE A 143 -3.99 4.03 -8.72
N THR A 144 -4.82 4.72 -7.93
CA THR A 144 -4.90 6.18 -8.00
C THR A 144 -3.66 6.80 -7.38
N PHE A 145 -3.08 7.83 -8.01
CA PHE A 145 -1.93 8.53 -7.46
C PHE A 145 -2.26 9.06 -6.05
N PRO A 146 -1.57 8.59 -4.99
CA PRO A 146 -2.11 8.66 -3.64
C PRO A 146 -2.15 10.08 -3.08
N PHE A 147 -1.29 10.97 -3.57
CA PHE A 147 -1.17 12.33 -3.04
C PHE A 147 -2.26 13.29 -3.47
N LYS A 148 -3.02 12.98 -4.54
CA LYS A 148 -3.91 13.93 -5.21
C LYS A 148 -4.86 14.66 -4.26
N LYS A 149 -5.60 13.91 -3.43
CA LYS A 149 -6.61 14.47 -2.54
C LYS A 149 -5.99 15.33 -1.42
N VAL A 150 -5.00 14.77 -0.72
CA VAL A 150 -4.36 15.43 0.42
C VAL A 150 -3.52 16.63 -0.01
N LEU A 151 -2.83 16.56 -1.15
CA LEU A 151 -2.08 17.67 -1.72
C LEU A 151 -3.02 18.81 -2.12
N ALA A 152 -4.15 18.52 -2.77
CA ALA A 152 -5.14 19.55 -3.11
C ALA A 152 -5.69 20.26 -1.87
N ALA A 153 -5.95 19.51 -0.78
CA ALA A 153 -6.39 20.09 0.48
C ALA A 153 -5.30 20.95 1.13
N ALA A 154 -4.08 20.44 1.23
CA ALA A 154 -2.97 21.11 1.88
C ALA A 154 -2.49 22.37 1.12
N THR A 155 -2.51 22.34 -0.22
CA THR A 155 -2.19 23.50 -1.07
C THR A 155 -3.21 24.63 -0.87
N ARG A 156 -4.52 24.32 -0.79
CA ARG A 156 -5.56 25.33 -0.49
C ARG A 156 -5.39 25.98 0.88
N LEU A 157 -4.80 25.25 1.84
CA LEU A 157 -4.48 25.76 3.17
C LEU A 157 -3.14 26.51 3.22
N GLY A 158 -2.41 26.59 2.10
CA GLY A 158 -1.10 27.24 2.01
C GLY A 158 0.05 26.45 2.66
N GLN A 159 -0.12 25.14 2.86
CA GLN A 159 0.91 24.30 3.51
C GLN A 159 2.02 23.87 2.54
N PHE A 160 1.70 23.72 1.25
CA PHE A 160 2.62 23.28 0.21
C PHE A 160 2.37 24.09 -1.06
N ASP A 161 3.41 24.24 -1.89
CA ASP A 161 3.32 24.81 -3.24
C ASP A 161 3.63 23.78 -4.35
N LEU A 162 3.82 22.51 -3.97
CA LEU A 162 4.00 21.37 -4.87
C LEU A 162 2.76 21.15 -5.76
N THR A 163 2.98 20.89 -7.04
CA THR A 163 1.92 20.40 -7.93
C THR A 163 1.91 18.87 -8.01
N GLU A 164 0.77 18.29 -8.43
CA GLU A 164 0.66 16.84 -8.69
C GLU A 164 1.68 16.38 -9.75
N GLU A 165 1.87 17.18 -10.80
CA GLU A 165 2.82 16.92 -11.89
C GLU A 165 4.26 16.95 -11.37
N GLU A 166 4.65 17.97 -10.59
CA GLU A 166 5.98 18.04 -10.01
C GLU A 166 6.27 16.84 -9.11
N LEU A 167 5.32 16.47 -8.26
CA LEU A 167 5.49 15.32 -7.37
C LEU A 167 5.61 14.02 -8.16
N LEU A 168 4.81 13.84 -9.21
CA LEU A 168 4.83 12.66 -10.06
C LEU A 168 6.14 12.55 -10.83
N ASP A 169 6.52 13.59 -11.55
CA ASP A 169 7.60 13.52 -12.53
C ASP A 169 8.98 13.82 -11.95
N LYS A 170 9.06 14.69 -10.93
CA LYS A 170 10.35 15.04 -10.31
C LYS A 170 10.72 14.13 -9.15
N TRP A 171 9.76 13.50 -8.45
CA TRP A 171 10.05 12.68 -7.27
C TRP A 171 9.59 11.22 -7.40
N TRP A 172 8.31 10.98 -7.71
CA TRP A 172 7.76 9.62 -7.71
C TRP A 172 8.38 8.75 -8.80
N ARG A 173 8.27 9.17 -10.07
CA ARG A 173 8.74 8.40 -11.22
C ARG A 173 10.25 8.10 -11.17
N PRO A 174 11.15 9.08 -10.89
CA PRO A 174 12.58 8.81 -10.87
C PRO A 174 13.01 7.80 -9.79
N ARG A 175 12.33 7.78 -8.63
CA ARG A 175 12.58 6.78 -7.58
C ARG A 175 12.29 5.37 -8.06
N TYR A 176 11.09 5.14 -8.59
CA TYR A 176 10.69 3.81 -9.05
C TYR A 176 11.47 3.35 -10.28
N GLU A 177 11.83 4.26 -11.19
CA GLU A 177 12.76 3.96 -12.29
C GLU A 177 14.16 3.62 -11.77
N GLY A 178 14.62 4.33 -10.74
CA GLY A 178 15.88 4.07 -10.05
C GLY A 178 15.92 2.68 -9.41
N TYR A 179 14.81 2.21 -8.84
CA TYR A 179 14.71 0.87 -8.25
C TYR A 179 14.83 -0.26 -9.28
N GLY A 180 14.52 0.02 -10.56
CA GLY A 180 14.60 -0.94 -11.64
C GLY A 180 15.98 -1.08 -12.28
N LYS A 181 16.94 -0.21 -11.93
CA LYS A 181 18.33 -0.24 -12.41
C LYS A 181 19.15 -1.24 -11.59
#